data_AF-A0A3C0GFB8-F1
#
_entry.id   AF-A0A3C0GFB8-F1
#
_cell.length_a   1.000
_cell.length_b   1.000
_cell.length_c   1.000
_cell.angle_alpha   90.00
_cell.angle_beta   90.00
_cell.angle_gamma   90.00
#
_symmetry.space_group_name_H-M   'P 1'
#
loop_
_entity.id
_entity.type
_entity.pdbx_description
1 polymer ?
#
loop_
_entity_poly.entity_id
_entity_poly.type
_entity_poly.pdbx_seq_one_letter_code
_entity_poly.pdbx_strand_id
1 'polypeptide(L)'
;MVRNFQSFFLYCIILLVTNITIGYAQYNTNLTVSLNEYTKELDIKQEFTYFNKSNYNLGVIYFNDWANAYSDKNTALAKRFAQEFKKSLHLA
;
A
#
# COMPACT_ATOMS: atom_id res chain seq x y z
N MET A 1 34.24 19.46 29.66
CA MET A 1 34.01 18.68 28.42
C MET A 1 32.85 17.68 28.58
N VAL A 2 32.78 16.89 29.66
CA VAL A 2 31.74 15.86 29.89
C VAL A 2 30.30 16.40 29.99
N ARG A 3 30.07 17.56 30.62
CA ARG A 3 28.71 18.15 30.78
C ARG A 3 28.04 18.52 29.45
N ASN A 4 28.83 18.97 28.48
CA ASN A 4 28.33 19.34 27.15
C ASN A 4 27.98 18.08 26.33
N PHE A 5 28.76 17.01 26.48
CA PHE A 5 28.48 15.72 25.85
C PHE A 5 27.20 15.08 26.39
N GLN A 6 26.98 15.13 27.71
CA GLN A 6 25.73 14.63 28.30
C GLN A 6 24.50 15.44 27.88
N SER A 7 24.63 16.77 27.78
CA SER A 7 23.53 17.62 27.29
C SER A 7 23.21 17.35 25.81
N PHE A 8 24.24 17.14 24.98
CA PHE A 8 24.07 16.75 23.59
C PHE A 8 23.39 15.37 23.46
N PHE A 9 23.84 14.40 24.26
CA PHE A 9 23.25 13.07 24.30
C PHE A 9 21.77 13.10 24.73
N LEU A 10 21.43 13.93 25.72
CA LEU A 10 20.05 14.14 26.16
C LEU A 10 19.18 14.77 25.06
N TYR A 11 19.73 15.73 24.30
CA TYR A 11 19.04 16.36 23.17
C TYR A 11 18.77 15.35 22.04
N CYS A 12 19.73 14.48 21.74
CA CYS A 12 19.56 13.38 20.79
C CYS A 12 18.45 12.42 21.21
N ILE A 13 18.34 12.10 22.51
CA ILE A 13 17.26 11.25 23.05
C ILE A 13 15.90 11.93 22.88
N ILE A 14 15.80 13.23 23.17
CA ILE A 14 14.53 13.99 23.02
C ILE A 14 14.08 14.03 21.55
N LEU A 15 15.00 14.24 20.61
CA LEU A 15 14.70 14.20 19.18
C LEU A 15 14.25 12.80 18.71
N LEU A 16 14.80 11.73 19.30
CA LEU A 16 14.39 10.36 18.98
C LEU A 16 12.98 10.04 19.50
N VAL A 17 12.62 10.50 20.70
CA VAL A 17 11.32 10.21 21.32
C VAL A 17 10.19 11.04 20.72
N THR A 18 10.48 12.24 20.20
CA THR A 18 9.46 13.13 19.60
C THR A 18 9.06 12.76 18.18
N ASN A 19 9.81 11.87 17.50
CA ASN A 19 9.50 11.38 16.15
C ASN A 19 8.62 10.12 16.12
N ILE A 20 7.95 9.77 17.21
CA ILE A 20 6.94 8.71 17.20
C ILE A 20 5.67 9.26 16.53
N THR A 21 5.70 9.36 15.21
CA THR A 21 4.52 9.75 14.43
C THR A 21 3.60 8.54 14.29
N ILE A 22 2.34 8.70 14.71
CA ILE A 22 1.27 7.77 14.41
C ILE A 22 0.99 7.89 12.91
N GLY A 23 1.11 6.79 12.16
CA GLY A 23 0.78 6.77 10.74
C GLY A 23 -0.71 7.07 10.53
N TYR A 24 -1.03 8.08 9.72
CA TYR A 24 -2.40 8.38 9.34
C TYR A 24 -2.77 7.58 8.08
N ALA A 25 -3.86 6.81 8.15
CA ALA A 25 -4.47 6.18 6.99
C ALA A 25 -5.70 6.99 6.55
N GLN A 26 -5.94 7.04 5.24
CA GLN A 26 -7.11 7.72 4.66
C GLN A 26 -8.34 6.81 4.58
N TYR A 27 -8.13 5.50 4.54
CA TYR A 27 -9.17 4.50 4.47
C TYR A 27 -8.75 3.23 5.20
N ASN A 28 -9.75 2.43 5.56
CA ASN A 28 -9.57 1.05 6.00
C ASN A 28 -10.06 0.13 4.88
N THR A 29 -9.35 -0.97 4.64
CA THR A 29 -9.78 -2.03 3.73
C THR A 29 -9.78 -3.36 4.44
N ASN A 30 -10.90 -4.07 4.37
CA ASN A 30 -11.00 -5.46 4.80
C ASN A 30 -11.08 -6.35 3.56
N LEU A 31 -10.27 -7.39 3.51
CA LEU A 31 -10.15 -8.29 2.36
C LEU A 31 -10.31 -9.73 2.84
N THR A 32 -11.29 -10.43 2.29
CA THR A 32 -11.47 -11.87 2.47
C THR A 32 -11.22 -12.55 1.14
N VAL A 33 -10.34 -13.55 1.12
CA VAL A 33 -9.99 -14.29 -0.09
C VAL A 33 -10.17 -15.77 0.17
N SER A 34 -10.89 -16.46 -0.73
CA SER A 34 -10.99 -17.91 -0.74
C SER A 34 -10.46 -18.47 -2.05
N LEU A 35 -9.69 -19.56 -1.97
CA LEU A 35 -9.24 -20.29 -3.15
C LEU A 35 -10.31 -21.30 -3.56
N ASN A 36 -10.78 -21.20 -4.79
CA ASN A 36 -11.55 -22.24 -5.43
C ASN A 36 -10.60 -23.22 -6.11
N GLU A 37 -10.35 -24.38 -5.49
CA GLU A 37 -9.39 -25.36 -6.00
C GLU A 37 -9.81 -26.00 -7.33
N TYR A 38 -11.12 -26.04 -7.63
CA TYR A 38 -11.64 -26.63 -8.87
C TYR A 38 -11.40 -25.72 -10.07
N THR A 39 -11.77 -24.44 -9.94
CA THR A 39 -11.54 -23.45 -11.01
C THR A 39 -10.13 -22.88 -11.00
N LYS A 40 -9.39 -23.08 -9.90
CA LYS A 40 -8.06 -22.51 -9.63
C LYS A 40 -8.09 -20.98 -9.58
N GLU A 41 -9.19 -20.42 -9.10
CA GLU A 41 -9.41 -18.98 -9.00
C GLU A 41 -9.44 -18.52 -7.54
N LEU A 42 -9.11 -17.25 -7.32
CA LEU A 42 -9.25 -16.59 -6.02
C LEU A 42 -10.54 -15.77 -6.01
N ASP A 43 -11.48 -16.15 -5.16
CA ASP A 43 -12.67 -15.36 -4.88
C ASP A 43 -12.32 -14.26 -3.88
N ILE A 44 -12.32 -13.01 -4.34
CA ILE A 44 -11.91 -11.85 -3.55
C ILE A 44 -13.14 -11.02 -3.17
N LYS A 45 -13.36 -10.84 -1.87
CA LYS A 45 -14.31 -9.89 -1.30
C LYS A 45 -13.57 -8.78 -0.58
N GLN A 46 -13.75 -7.55 -1.06
CA GLN A 46 -13.11 -6.36 -0.48
C GLN A 46 -14.15 -5.34 0.00
N GLU A 47 -13.98 -4.85 1.23
CA GLU A 47 -14.77 -3.78 1.83
C GLU A 47 -13.86 -2.59 2.12
N PHE A 48 -14.28 -1.40 1.70
CA PHE A 48 -13.55 -0.15 1.93
C PHE A 48 -14.37 0.82 2.78
N THR A 49 -13.74 1.34 3.83
CA THR A 49 -14.31 2.40 4.66
C THR A 49 -13.46 3.65 4.51
N TYR A 50 -14.01 4.65 3.83
CA TYR A 50 -13.39 5.95 3.61
C TYR A 50 -14.19 7.06 4.31
N PHE A 51 -13.49 7.97 4.98
CA PHE A 51 -14.11 9.14 5.60
C PHE A 51 -13.57 10.43 4.95
N ASN A 52 -14.43 11.15 4.24
CA ASN A 52 -14.07 12.43 3.61
C ASN A 52 -13.86 13.50 4.70
N LYS A 53 -12.62 13.84 4.99
CA LYS A 53 -12.25 14.91 5.93
C LYS A 53 -12.17 16.30 5.29
N SER A 54 -12.42 16.41 3.98
CA SER A 54 -12.36 17.68 3.28
C SER A 54 -13.69 18.44 3.35
N ASN A 55 -13.62 19.75 3.13
CA ASN A 55 -14.80 20.60 3.01
C ASN A 55 -15.42 20.56 1.60
N TYR A 56 -14.94 19.67 0.73
CA TYR A 56 -15.38 19.52 -0.64
C TYR A 56 -16.08 18.17 -0.84
N ASN A 57 -17.01 18.13 -1.79
CA ASN A 57 -17.69 16.89 -2.15
C ASN A 57 -16.71 15.94 -2.87
N LEU A 58 -16.72 14.68 -2.44
CA LEU A 58 -15.97 13.62 -3.10
C LEU A 58 -16.73 13.15 -4.35
N GLY A 59 -16.24 13.49 -5.54
CA GLY A 59 -16.90 13.13 -6.79
C GLY A 59 -16.63 11.71 -7.28
N VAL A 60 -15.39 11.22 -7.13
CA VAL A 60 -14.96 9.91 -7.63
C VAL A 60 -13.94 9.28 -6.68
N ILE A 61 -13.97 7.96 -6.58
CA ILE A 61 -12.95 7.15 -5.89
C ILE A 61 -12.37 6.17 -6.91
N TYR A 62 -11.05 6.10 -6.98
CA TYR A 62 -10.33 5.13 -7.81
C TYR A 62 -9.82 3.99 -6.94
N PHE A 63 -10.11 2.76 -7.36
CA PHE A 63 -9.60 1.56 -6.72
C PHE A 63 -8.57 0.88 -7.63
N ASN A 64 -7.54 0.36 -6.98
CA ASN A 64 -6.48 -0.40 -7.64
C ASN A 64 -6.83 -1.89 -7.61
N ASP A 65 -7.16 -2.46 -8.77
CA ASP A 65 -7.34 -3.91 -8.92
C ASP A 65 -6.01 -4.55 -9.34
N TRP A 66 -5.09 -4.64 -8.38
CA TRP A 66 -3.75 -5.15 -8.65
C TRP A 66 -3.75 -6.63 -9.02
N ALA A 67 -4.65 -7.44 -8.47
CA ALA A 67 -4.74 -8.86 -8.79
C ALA A 67 -5.10 -9.07 -10.26
N ASN A 68 -6.14 -8.38 -10.76
CA ASN A 68 -6.52 -8.45 -12.16
C ASN A 68 -5.45 -7.86 -13.11
N ALA A 69 -4.60 -6.94 -12.65
CA ALA A 69 -3.53 -6.42 -13.48
C ALA A 69 -2.52 -7.50 -13.94
N TYR A 70 -2.47 -8.66 -13.26
CA TYR A 70 -1.66 -9.83 -13.62
C TYR A 70 -2.43 -10.94 -14.35
N SER A 71 -3.73 -10.77 -14.63
CA SER A 71 -4.58 -11.84 -15.18
C SER A 71 -4.21 -12.27 -16.60
N ASP A 72 -3.63 -11.36 -17.40
CA ASP A 72 -3.24 -11.64 -18.78
C ASP A 72 -1.94 -10.91 -19.19
N LYS A 73 -1.21 -11.43 -20.18
CA LYS A 73 0.00 -10.81 -20.75
C LYS A 73 -0.29 -9.52 -21.52
N ASN A 74 -1.55 -9.26 -21.86
CA ASN A 74 -2.01 -8.10 -22.62
C ASN A 74 -2.54 -6.96 -21.73
N THR A 75 -2.56 -7.12 -20.40
CA THR A 75 -2.94 -6.04 -19.49
C THR A 75 -1.98 -4.85 -19.65
N ALA A 76 -2.44 -3.65 -19.29
CA ALA A 76 -1.61 -2.44 -19.35
C ALA A 76 -0.33 -2.57 -18.51
N LEU A 77 -0.43 -3.22 -17.34
CA LEU A 77 0.72 -3.50 -16.47
C LEU A 77 1.72 -4.46 -17.12
N ALA A 78 1.24 -5.57 -17.69
CA ALA A 78 2.09 -6.54 -18.37
C ALA A 78 2.79 -5.93 -19.59
N LYS A 79 2.08 -5.11 -20.38
CA LYS A 79 2.66 -4.35 -21.51
C LYS A 79 3.77 -3.41 -21.06
N ARG A 80 3.57 -2.68 -19.94
CA ARG A 80 4.60 -1.80 -19.38
C ARG A 80 5.83 -2.59 -18.92
N PHE A 81 5.66 -3.73 -18.24
CA PHE A 81 6.80 -4.57 -17.85
C PHE A 81 7.54 -5.16 -19.06
N ALA A 82 6.83 -5.53 -20.12
CA ALA A 82 7.43 -6.00 -21.37
C ALA A 82 8.26 -4.91 -22.06
N GLN A 83 7.83 -3.65 -22.02
CA GLN A 83 8.58 -2.50 -22.53
C GLN A 83 9.90 -2.26 -21.77
N GLU A 84 9.96 -2.61 -20.48
CA GLU A 84 11.18 -2.53 -19.66
C GLU A 84 12.07 -3.77 -19.77
N PHE A 85 11.83 -4.65 -20.75
CA PHE A 85 12.51 -5.93 -20.95
C PHE A 85 12.45 -6.89 -19.74
N LYS A 86 11.57 -6.62 -18.76
CA LYS A 86 11.27 -7.53 -17.64
C LYS A 86 10.36 -8.65 -18.12
N LYS A 87 10.95 -9.67 -18.73
CA LYS A 87 10.24 -10.90 -19.16
C LYS A 87 9.87 -11.84 -18.01
N SER A 88 10.14 -11.45 -16.76
CA SER A 88 9.92 -12.28 -15.57
C SER A 88 8.45 -12.39 -15.14
N LEU A 89 7.50 -11.80 -15.88
CA LEU A 89 6.08 -12.02 -15.66
C LEU A 89 5.71 -13.43 -16.14
N HIS A 90 6.05 -14.43 -15.32
CA HIS A 90 5.54 -15.78 -15.46
C HIS A 90 4.07 -15.76 -15.03
N LEU A 91 3.16 -15.61 -15.99
CA LEU A 91 1.79 -16.08 -15.80
C LEU A 91 1.85 -17.60 -15.74
N ALA A 92 1.52 -18.15 -14.57
CA ALA A 92 1.35 -19.59 -14.35
C ALA A 92 -0.08 -20.01 -14.72
#